data_AF-A0A7W7GGU8-F1
#
_entry.id   AF-A0A7W7GGU8-F1
#
_cell.length_a   1.000
_cell.length_b   1.000
_cell.length_c   1.000
_cell.angle_alpha   90.00
_cell.angle_beta   90.00
_cell.angle_gamma   90.00
#
_symmetry.space_group_name_H-M   'P 1'
#
loop_
_entity.id
_entity.type
_entity.pdbx_description
1 polymer ?
#
loop_
_entity_poly.entity_id
_entity_poly.type
_entity_poly.pdbx_seq_one_letter_code
_entity_poly.pdbx_strand_id
1 'polypeptide(L)'
;MDPPPVTVARCQPEHSRILRLCAEPVAVAELAARLDLPVSVVVILLCDLLEAGRITVRPPRLVSRTTPDLDLLQKVREGLGRL
;
A
#
# COMPACT_ATOMS: atom_id res chain seq x y z
N MET A 1 17.70 -20.20 30.46
CA MET A 1 16.81 -20.04 29.30
C MET A 1 16.22 -18.66 29.40
N ASP A 2 16.85 -17.71 28.72
CA ASP A 2 16.28 -16.37 28.52
C ASP A 2 15.03 -16.55 27.62
N PRO A 3 13.86 -16.01 27.98
CA PRO A 3 12.73 -16.02 27.05
C PRO A 3 13.12 -15.19 25.82
N PRO A 4 12.78 -15.62 24.59
CA PRO A 4 13.03 -14.80 23.41
C PRO A 4 12.37 -13.43 23.63
N PRO A 5 12.96 -12.32 23.15
CA PRO A 5 12.36 -11.01 23.31
C PRO A 5 11.01 -11.05 22.61
N VAL A 6 9.95 -11.19 23.40
CA VAL A 6 8.61 -10.86 22.95
C VAL A 6 8.72 -9.36 22.74
N THR A 7 8.89 -8.94 21.49
CA THR A 7 8.56 -7.57 21.09
C THR A 7 7.16 -7.39 21.60
N VAL A 8 7.04 -6.69 22.73
CA VAL A 8 5.78 -6.49 23.40
C VAL A 8 4.94 -5.82 22.34
N ALA A 9 3.98 -6.55 21.76
CA ALA A 9 2.97 -6.03 20.87
C ALA A 9 2.01 -5.15 21.69
N ARG A 10 2.57 -4.18 22.41
CA ARG A 10 1.89 -2.94 22.72
C ARG A 10 1.44 -2.48 21.35
N CYS A 11 0.13 -2.38 21.14
CA CYS A 11 -0.41 -1.70 19.97
C CYS A 11 0.26 -0.32 19.93
N GLN A 12 1.38 -0.23 19.20
CA GLN A 12 2.05 1.02 18.98
C GLN A 12 1.02 1.92 18.30
N PRO A 13 0.97 3.22 18.64
CA PRO A 13 -0.06 4.11 18.10
C PRO A 13 -0.12 4.06 16.56
N GLU A 14 1.00 3.75 15.92
CA GLU A 14 1.15 3.48 14.49
C GLU A 14 0.34 2.24 14.04
N HIS A 15 0.41 1.11 14.75
CA HIS A 15 -0.36 -0.09 14.43
C HIS A 15 -1.87 0.15 14.50
N SER A 16 -2.35 0.84 15.55
CA SER A 16 -3.76 1.19 15.66
C SER A 16 -4.21 2.15 14.55
N ARG A 17 -3.33 3.08 14.15
CA ARG A 17 -3.59 4.01 13.05
C ARG A 17 -3.63 3.30 11.71
N ILE A 18 -2.71 2.36 11.46
CA ILE A 18 -2.71 1.50 10.25
C ILE A 18 -4.03 0.73 10.15
N LEU A 19 -4.46 0.05 11.22
CA LEU A 19 -5.70 -0.73 11.20
C LEU A 19 -6.93 0.12 10.90
N ARG A 20 -7.00 1.35 11.41
CA ARG A 20 -8.07 2.30 11.07
C ARG A 20 -8.04 2.73 9.59
N LEU A 21 -6.86 2.87 9.01
CA LEU A 21 -6.69 3.28 7.61
C LEU A 21 -6.96 2.11 6.64
N CYS A 22 -6.74 0.87 7.08
CA CYS A 22 -6.97 -0.35 6.30
C CYS A 22 -8.40 -0.91 6.40
N ALA A 23 -9.40 -0.08 6.74
CA ALA A 23 -10.80 -0.50 6.70
C ALA A 23 -11.26 -0.90 5.29
N GLU A 24 -10.68 -0.25 4.28
CA GLU A 24 -10.77 -0.62 2.87
C GLU A 24 -9.37 -0.97 2.33
N PRO A 25 -9.25 -1.66 1.17
CA PRO A 25 -7.95 -1.92 0.55
C PRO A 25 -7.22 -0.61 0.23
N VAL A 26 -6.06 -0.39 0.85
CA VAL A 26 -5.23 0.81 0.67
C VAL A 26 -3.85 0.45 0.14
N ALA A 27 -3.30 1.29 -0.74
CA ALA A 27 -1.95 1.12 -1.26
C ALA A 27 -0.90 1.41 -0.18
N VAL A 28 0.19 0.64 -0.16
CA VAL A 28 1.30 0.84 0.80
C VAL A 28 1.90 2.25 0.72
N ALA A 29 2.03 2.80 -0.50
CA ALA A 29 2.54 4.15 -0.70
C ALA A 29 1.59 5.23 -0.12
N GLU A 30 0.29 5.01 -0.20
CA GLU A 30 -0.72 5.91 0.36
C GLU A 30 -0.72 5.87 1.90
N LEU A 31 -0.52 4.68 2.49
CA LEU A 31 -0.28 4.51 3.92
C LEU A 31 0.96 5.29 4.38
N ALA A 32 2.08 5.15 3.66
CA ALA A 32 3.31 5.88 3.97
C ALA A 32 3.10 7.40 3.96
N ALA A 33 2.42 7.93 2.94
CA ALA A 33 2.09 9.34 2.86
C ALA A 33 1.18 9.82 4.01
N ARG A 34 0.17 9.04 4.39
CA ARG A 34 -0.77 9.39 5.49
C ARG A 34 -0.18 9.29 6.89
N LEU A 35 0.83 8.44 7.06
CA LEU A 35 1.55 8.23 8.31
C LEU A 35 2.76 9.15 8.44
N ASP A 36 3.17 9.82 7.36
CA ASP A 36 4.39 10.61 7.27
C ASP A 36 5.65 9.79 7.65
N LEU A 37 5.71 8.56 7.13
CA LEU A 37 6.80 7.62 7.39
C LEU A 37 7.40 7.10 6.09
N PRO A 38 8.70 6.73 6.08
CA PRO A 38 9.30 6.06 4.93
C PRO A 38 8.57 4.74 4.60
N VAL A 39 8.46 4.44 3.31
CA VAL A 39 7.79 3.21 2.83
C VAL A 39 8.39 1.95 3.47
N SER A 40 9.71 1.89 3.63
CA SER A 40 10.40 0.77 4.27
C SER A 40 9.94 0.52 5.71
N VAL A 41 9.73 1.59 6.49
CA VAL A 41 9.23 1.49 7.87
C VAL A 41 7.79 0.98 7.89
N VAL A 42 6.94 1.51 7.00
CA VAL A 42 5.55 1.03 6.89
C VAL A 42 5.49 -0.44 6.50
N VAL A 43 6.36 -0.90 5.59
CA VAL A 43 6.42 -2.33 5.22
C VAL A 43 6.77 -3.20 6.42
N ILE A 44 7.71 -2.79 7.27
CA ILE A 44 8.06 -3.54 8.49
C ILE A 44 6.85 -3.66 9.42
N LEU A 45 6.17 -2.54 9.71
CA LEU A 45 4.96 -2.53 10.56
C LEU A 45 3.82 -3.38 9.96
N LEU A 46 3.68 -3.36 8.63
CA LEU A 46 2.70 -4.21 7.94
C LEU A 46 3.07 -5.69 8.02
N CYS A 47 4.37 -6.05 7.96
CA CYS A 47 4.81 -7.43 8.17
C CYS A 47 4.42 -7.91 9.57
N ASP A 48 4.68 -7.11 10.61
CA ASP A 48 4.31 -7.45 11.99
C ASP A 48 2.79 -7.68 12.14
N LEU A 49 1.97 -6.81 11.52
CA LEU A 49 0.52 -6.95 11.52
C LEU A 49 0.03 -8.15 10.70
N LEU A 50 0.72 -8.48 9.61
CA LEU A 50 0.41 -9.63 8.75
C LEU A 50 0.73 -10.95 9.48
N GLU A 51 1.89 -11.04 10.12
CA GLU A 51 2.29 -12.19 10.94
C GLU A 51 1.33 -12.39 12.13
N ALA A 52 0.85 -11.30 12.73
CA ALA A 52 -0.17 -11.33 13.77
C ALA A 52 -1.59 -11.64 13.25
N GLY A 53 -1.77 -11.84 11.93
CA GLY A 53 -3.06 -12.15 11.30
C GLY A 53 -4.10 -11.01 11.39
N ARG A 54 -3.64 -9.76 11.58
CA ARG A 54 -4.52 -8.59 11.78
C ARG A 54 -4.88 -7.89 10.47
N ILE A 55 -4.12 -8.13 9.41
CA ILE A 55 -4.37 -7.62 8.07
C ILE A 55 -4.24 -8.74 7.04
N THR A 56 -4.73 -8.48 5.83
CA THR A 56 -4.45 -9.32 4.66
C THR A 56 -3.81 -8.47 3.57
N VAL A 57 -2.96 -9.09 2.76
CA VAL A 57 -2.32 -8.43 1.61
C VAL A 57 -2.90 -9.03 0.34
N ARG A 58 -3.28 -8.16 -0.58
CA ARG A 58 -3.76 -8.54 -1.91
C ARG A 58 -2.72 -8.11 -2.95
N PRO A 59 -2.37 -8.97 -3.92
CA PRO A 59 -1.53 -8.55 -5.04
C PRO A 59 -2.24 -7.45 -5.84
N PRO A 60 -1.51 -6.45 -6.37
CA PRO A 60 -2.10 -5.43 -7.21
C PRO A 60 -2.90 -6.11 -8.32
N ARG A 61 -4.14 -5.67 -8.53
CA ARG A 61 -4.94 -6.15 -9.65
C ARG A 61 -4.19 -5.74 -10.91
N LEU A 62 -3.61 -6.72 -11.60
CA LEU A 62 -3.17 -6.55 -12.97
C LEU A 62 -4.43 -6.24 -13.76
N VAL A 63 -4.72 -4.96 -13.98
CA VAL A 63 -5.54 -4.57 -15.12
C VAL A 63 -4.85 -5.23 -16.30
N SER A 64 -5.57 -6.13 -16.99
CA SER A 64 -5.04 -6.73 -18.20
C SER A 64 -4.42 -5.60 -19.00
N ARG A 65 -3.16 -5.74 -19.41
CA ARG A 65 -2.55 -4.84 -20.39
C ARG A 65 -3.33 -5.03 -21.68
N THR A 66 -4.57 -4.56 -21.75
CA THR A 66 -5.08 -3.97 -22.97
C THR A 66 -4.08 -2.88 -23.25
N THR A 67 -3.17 -3.17 -24.17
CA THR A 67 -2.38 -2.16 -24.86
C THR A 67 -3.30 -0.97 -25.05
N PRO A 68 -3.00 0.21 -24.45
CA PRO A 68 -3.84 1.37 -24.66
C PRO A 68 -3.94 1.52 -26.17
N ASP A 69 -5.18 1.58 -26.67
CA ASP A 69 -5.43 1.58 -28.10
C ASP A 69 -4.60 2.69 -28.72
N LEU A 70 -3.57 2.29 -29.47
CA LEU A 70 -2.56 3.22 -29.96
C LEU A 70 -3.23 4.25 -30.89
N ASP A 71 -4.34 3.87 -31.52
CA ASP A 71 -5.19 4.74 -32.32
C ASP A 71 -5.86 5.84 -31.46
N LEU A 72 -6.35 5.48 -30.28
CA LEU A 72 -6.90 6.44 -29.31
C LEU A 72 -5.82 7.41 -28.81
N LEU A 73 -4.62 6.90 -28.47
CA LEU A 73 -3.50 7.74 -28.04
C LEU A 73 -3.01 8.70 -29.14
N GLN A 74 -3.03 8.26 -30.41
CA GLN A 74 -2.71 9.13 -31.55
C GLN A 74 -3.76 10.22 -31.73
N LYS A 75 -5.05 9.89 -31.64
CA LYS A 75 -6.15 10.86 -31.70
C LYS A 75 -6.08 11.91 -30.60
N VAL A 76 -5.75 11.52 -29.37
CA VAL A 76 -5.55 12.47 -28.25
C VAL A 76 -4.37 13.39 -28.52
N ARG A 77 -3.25 12.85 -29.00
CA ARG A 77 -2.06 13.65 -29.38
C ARG A 77 -2.40 14.68 -30.45
N GLU A 78 -3.15 14.28 -31.48
CA GLU A 78 -3.58 15.18 -32.55
C GLU A 78 -4.54 16.26 -32.06
N GLY A 79 -5.43 15.93 -31.11
CA GLY A 79 -6.35 16.88 -30.51
C GLY A 79 -5.65 17.92 -29.63
N LEU A 80 -4.67 17.51 -28.82
CA LEU A 80 -3.90 18.41 -27.95
C LEU A 80 -2.94 19.32 -28.72
N GLY A 81 -2.51 18.93 -29.93
CA GLY A 81 -1.66 19.77 -30.79
C GLY A 81 -2.40 20.85 -31.58
N ARG A 82 -3.73 20.95 -31.44
CA ARG A 82 -4.59 21.91 -32.15
C ARG A 82 -5.25 22.95 -31.23
N LEU A 83 -4.86 22.98 -29.95
CA LEU A 83 -5.19 24.03 -28.97
C LEU A 83 -4.03 25.03 -28.88
#